data_AF-A9GBL8-F1
#
_entry.id   AF-A9GBL8-F1
#
_cell.length_a   1.000
_cell.length_b   1.000
_cell.length_c   1.000
_cell.angle_alpha   90.00
_cell.angle_beta   90.00
_cell.angle_gamma   90.00
#
_symmetry.space_group_name_H-M   'P 1'
#
loop_
_entity.id
_entity.type
_entity.pdbx_description
1 polymer ?
#
loop_
_entity_poly.entity_id
_entity_poly.type
_entity_poly.pdbx_seq_one_letter_code
_entity_poly.pdbx_strand_id
1 'polypeptide(L)'
;MRARAELLARRTLTRGEPSEIAGDRAPERPLRVAVRCRRGLEAILAEELAALDAGSPGGALVPELRSDPCGGARVEAVLSGRLDALFGARTMLSFAFPLPLRKLDQGADLAAAVAERLLSREAREILRRFTQGAIRYRIDWAAGGKRRAAVFRAAAAVEAEAPELVNDPTQSTWDVVVYEGAGRVRVELAPRLPDPRFAYRRGDVPAASHPTIAAALARIAGARGDDVVWDPFVGSGLELCERALLGPYRRLVGSDRDPRALQIARENLDAAGARGAELLQRDAVGAPPPGEAPTLILTNPPLGRRVERTGDLDAMLDRFVEGAARALAPGGRMVWISPFPERTEAVARRSGLRPEALLRVDMGGFDAQIQSFHKEALRPRASHDRRDGQRGDRLDRPPAGRGGRGPQQAELRGEQHRPPRQEQRHHHRDDDPEPPRAVGRRVGDQAEAVGRAEGRRRRRG
;
A
#
# COMPACT_ATOMS: atom_id res chain seq x y z
N MET A 1 -15.69 -42.82 3.53
CA MET A 1 -14.71 -42.99 2.42
C MET A 1 -15.33 -42.80 1.03
N ARG A 2 -16.53 -43.33 0.75
CA ARG A 2 -17.22 -43.22 -0.55
C ARG A 2 -17.47 -41.78 -1.05
N ALA A 3 -18.06 -40.92 -0.20
CA ALA A 3 -18.29 -39.51 -0.53
C ALA A 3 -17.01 -38.72 -0.86
N ARG A 4 -15.86 -39.08 -0.25
CA ARG A 4 -14.56 -38.44 -0.53
C ARG A 4 -14.00 -38.86 -1.89
N ALA A 5 -14.26 -40.09 -2.33
CA ALA A 5 -13.84 -40.60 -3.62
C ALA A 5 -14.70 -40.04 -4.77
N GLU A 6 -16.01 -39.92 -4.56
CA GLU A 6 -16.94 -39.30 -5.52
C GLU A 6 -16.63 -37.80 -5.75
N LEU A 7 -16.34 -37.07 -4.67
CA LEU A 7 -15.93 -35.67 -4.70
C LEU A 7 -14.60 -35.47 -5.48
N LEU A 8 -13.64 -36.40 -5.34
CA LEU A 8 -12.39 -36.37 -6.12
C LEU A 8 -12.59 -36.76 -7.59
N ALA A 9 -13.51 -37.69 -7.88
CA ALA A 9 -13.82 -38.11 -9.24
C ALA A 9 -14.54 -37.01 -10.04
N ARG A 10 -15.54 -36.33 -9.45
CA ARG A 10 -16.22 -35.20 -10.09
C ARG A 10 -15.29 -34.02 -10.34
N ARG A 11 -14.43 -33.68 -9.37
CA ARG A 11 -13.36 -32.69 -9.55
C ARG A 11 -12.56 -32.95 -10.81
N THR A 12 -12.17 -34.22 -11.02
CA THR A 12 -11.35 -34.63 -12.17
C THR A 12 -12.08 -34.45 -13.50
N LEU A 13 -13.40 -34.71 -13.55
CA LEU A 13 -14.23 -34.52 -14.74
C LEU A 13 -14.44 -33.04 -15.09
N THR A 14 -14.62 -32.17 -14.09
CA THR A 14 -14.80 -30.72 -14.30
C THR A 14 -13.50 -29.96 -14.60
N ARG A 15 -12.31 -30.56 -14.48
CA ARG A 15 -11.01 -29.86 -14.71
C ARG A 15 -10.82 -29.33 -16.14
N GLY A 16 -11.58 -29.84 -17.11
CA GLY A 16 -11.50 -29.40 -18.51
C GLY A 16 -12.25 -28.10 -18.81
N GLU A 17 -13.17 -27.66 -17.95
CA GLU A 17 -13.93 -26.43 -18.19
C GLU A 17 -13.10 -25.18 -17.84
N PRO A 18 -13.13 -24.12 -18.65
CA PRO A 18 -12.50 -22.86 -18.26
C PRO A 18 -13.18 -22.30 -16.99
N SER A 19 -12.41 -21.63 -16.15
CA SER A 19 -12.90 -20.86 -15.01
C SER A 19 -12.06 -19.61 -14.94
N GLU A 20 -12.67 -18.46 -15.19
CA GLU A 20 -11.99 -17.17 -15.20
C GLU A 20 -12.85 -16.10 -14.55
N ILE A 21 -12.21 -15.11 -13.93
CA ILE A 21 -12.93 -13.96 -13.41
C ILE A 21 -13.12 -12.91 -14.50
N ALA A 22 -14.37 -12.54 -14.75
CA ALA A 22 -14.76 -11.45 -15.63
C ALA A 22 -14.62 -10.09 -14.92
N GLY A 23 -13.38 -9.59 -14.83
CA GLY A 23 -13.09 -8.29 -14.22
C GLY A 23 -13.71 -7.09 -14.94
N ASP A 24 -14.01 -7.26 -16.23
CA ASP A 24 -14.55 -6.24 -17.12
C ASP A 24 -16.07 -5.98 -16.94
N ARG A 25 -16.72 -6.77 -16.09
CA ARG A 25 -18.15 -6.69 -15.81
C ARG A 25 -18.44 -5.77 -14.62
N ALA A 26 -19.57 -5.07 -14.68
CA ALA A 26 -20.18 -4.39 -13.54
C ALA A 26 -21.19 -5.30 -12.82
N PRO A 27 -21.48 -5.15 -11.52
CA PRO A 27 -22.50 -5.96 -10.87
C PRO A 27 -23.92 -5.63 -11.38
N GLU A 28 -24.86 -6.56 -11.25
CA GLU A 28 -26.26 -6.35 -11.67
C GLU A 28 -27.01 -5.32 -10.81
N ARG A 29 -26.56 -5.18 -9.56
CA ARG A 29 -27.01 -4.21 -8.58
C ARG A 29 -25.81 -3.74 -7.78
N PRO A 30 -25.84 -2.55 -7.15
CA PRO A 30 -24.73 -2.09 -6.33
C PRO A 30 -24.34 -3.13 -5.27
N LEU A 31 -23.05 -3.48 -5.19
CA LEU A 31 -22.51 -4.47 -4.26
C LEU A 31 -21.51 -3.83 -3.30
N ARG A 32 -21.51 -4.26 -2.04
CA ARG A 32 -20.45 -3.89 -1.11
C ARG A 32 -19.17 -4.63 -1.51
N VAL A 33 -18.07 -3.88 -1.55
CA VAL A 33 -16.73 -4.42 -1.72
C VAL A 33 -15.87 -4.00 -0.53
N ALA A 34 -15.18 -4.96 0.06
CA ALA A 34 -14.18 -4.78 1.09
C ALA A 34 -12.81 -4.63 0.44
N VAL A 35 -12.16 -3.49 0.60
CA VAL A 35 -10.84 -3.18 0.06
C VAL A 35 -9.86 -3.03 1.22
N ARG A 36 -8.72 -3.73 1.13
CA ARG A 36 -7.70 -3.79 2.18
C ARG A 36 -6.46 -3.04 1.74
N CYS A 37 -5.83 -2.34 2.67
CA CYS A 37 -4.50 -1.74 2.50
C CYS A 37 -3.64 -2.08 3.72
N ARG A 38 -2.40 -1.57 3.74
CA ARG A 38 -1.58 -1.59 4.95
C ARG A 38 -2.20 -0.69 6.01
N ARG A 39 -2.06 -1.07 7.28
CA ARG A 39 -2.48 -0.21 8.39
C ARG A 39 -1.79 1.14 8.29
N GLY A 40 -2.55 2.22 8.42
CA GLY A 40 -2.08 3.60 8.27
C GLY A 40 -2.32 4.22 6.89
N LEU A 41 -2.73 3.43 5.89
CA LEU A 41 -3.02 3.91 4.54
C LEU A 41 -4.53 4.00 4.23
N GLU A 42 -5.40 3.77 5.22
CA GLU A 42 -6.84 3.65 5.01
C GLU A 42 -7.46 4.94 4.44
N ALA A 43 -7.01 6.11 4.91
CA ALA A 43 -7.47 7.39 4.40
C ALA A 43 -7.06 7.61 2.93
N ILE A 44 -5.82 7.25 2.58
CA ILE A 44 -5.31 7.38 1.20
C ILE A 44 -6.07 6.41 0.29
N LEU A 45 -6.30 5.18 0.72
CA LEU A 45 -7.09 4.22 -0.03
C LEU A 45 -8.53 4.72 -0.23
N ALA A 46 -9.15 5.29 0.79
CA ALA A 46 -10.48 5.88 0.67
C ALA A 46 -10.51 7.00 -0.38
N GLU A 47 -9.55 7.93 -0.34
CA GLU A 47 -9.44 8.98 -1.36
C GLU A 47 -9.21 8.44 -2.78
N GLU A 48 -8.39 7.39 -2.94
CA GLU A 48 -8.20 6.73 -4.23
C GLU A 48 -9.51 6.13 -4.73
N LEU A 49 -10.24 5.39 -3.90
CA LEU A 49 -11.52 4.78 -4.27
C LEU A 49 -12.56 5.84 -4.65
N ALA A 50 -12.65 6.93 -3.88
CA ALA A 50 -13.54 8.04 -4.20
C ALA A 50 -13.19 8.73 -5.53
N ALA A 51 -11.90 8.79 -5.89
CA ALA A 51 -11.44 9.42 -7.14
C ALA A 51 -11.70 8.58 -8.39
N LEU A 52 -11.74 7.24 -8.28
CA LEU A 52 -12.06 6.34 -9.41
C LEU A 52 -13.45 6.57 -9.99
N ASP A 53 -14.29 7.25 -9.22
CA ASP A 53 -15.71 7.36 -9.50
C ASP A 53 -16.15 8.66 -10.20
N ALA A 54 -15.28 9.69 -10.27
CA ALA A 54 -15.62 11.05 -10.70
C ALA A 54 -16.15 11.23 -12.15
N GLY A 55 -16.60 10.17 -12.82
CA GLY A 55 -17.31 10.18 -14.10
C GLY A 55 -18.20 8.96 -14.40
N SER A 56 -18.56 8.12 -13.41
CA SER A 56 -19.39 6.92 -13.67
C SER A 56 -20.90 7.20 -13.54
N PRO A 57 -21.75 6.73 -14.49
CA PRO A 57 -23.21 6.92 -14.43
C PRO A 57 -23.93 6.25 -13.24
N GLY A 58 -23.24 5.36 -12.52
CA GLY A 58 -23.80 4.50 -11.46
C GLY A 58 -23.68 5.04 -10.03
N GLY A 59 -23.21 6.28 -9.85
CA GLY A 59 -23.00 6.91 -8.54
C GLY A 59 -21.76 6.41 -7.79
N ALA A 60 -21.44 7.08 -6.67
CA ALA A 60 -20.10 7.02 -6.11
C ALA A 60 -19.68 5.80 -5.31
N LEU A 61 -18.45 5.33 -5.55
CA LEU A 61 -17.68 4.59 -4.54
C LEU A 61 -17.58 5.52 -3.32
N VAL A 62 -18.50 5.39 -2.38
CA VAL A 62 -18.47 6.10 -1.10
C VAL A 62 -17.69 5.21 -0.12
N PRO A 63 -16.40 5.50 0.13
CA PRO A 63 -15.58 4.69 1.00
C PRO A 63 -15.93 4.94 2.47
N GLU A 64 -16.02 3.87 3.25
CA GLU A 64 -16.22 3.92 4.68
C GLU A 64 -15.22 3.01 5.38
N LEU A 65 -14.50 3.54 6.36
CA LEU A 65 -13.64 2.73 7.21
C LEU A 65 -14.53 1.82 8.07
N ARG A 66 -14.29 0.51 7.98
CA ARG A 66 -14.98 -0.50 8.76
C ARG A 66 -13.99 -1.34 9.55
N SER A 67 -14.31 -1.52 10.81
CA SER A 67 -13.76 -2.55 11.67
C SER A 67 -14.92 -3.45 12.10
N ASP A 68 -14.71 -4.75 12.07
CA ASP A 68 -15.70 -5.73 12.51
C ASP A 68 -15.16 -6.58 13.68
N PRO A 69 -16.06 -7.24 14.42
CA PRO A 69 -15.67 -8.05 15.58
C PRO A 69 -14.81 -9.28 15.25
N CYS A 70 -14.78 -9.72 13.98
CA CYS A 70 -13.90 -10.81 13.53
C CYS A 70 -12.49 -10.31 13.17
N GLY A 71 -12.22 -9.02 13.37
CA GLY A 71 -10.91 -8.39 13.21
C GLY A 71 -10.63 -7.86 11.81
N GLY A 72 -9.66 -6.93 11.75
CA GLY A 72 -9.15 -6.33 10.51
C GLY A 72 -9.88 -5.04 10.11
N ALA A 73 -9.12 -3.95 9.99
CA ALA A 73 -9.60 -2.74 9.34
C ALA A 73 -9.68 -2.97 7.82
N ARG A 74 -10.71 -2.41 7.20
CA ARG A 74 -10.89 -2.36 5.75
C ARG A 74 -11.61 -1.08 5.35
N VAL A 75 -11.42 -0.66 4.12
CA VAL A 75 -12.26 0.35 3.50
C VAL A 75 -13.36 -0.37 2.74
N GLU A 76 -14.61 -0.16 3.09
CA GLU A 76 -15.73 -0.66 2.29
C GLU A 76 -16.20 0.41 1.32
N ALA A 77 -16.58 0.01 0.11
CA ALA A 77 -17.21 0.89 -0.87
C ALA A 77 -18.36 0.16 -1.56
N VAL A 78 -19.19 0.91 -2.29
CA VAL A 78 -20.32 0.36 -3.06
C VAL A 78 -19.94 0.32 -4.54
N LEU A 79 -19.58 -0.87 -5.04
CA LEU A 79 -19.25 -1.10 -6.44
C LEU A 79 -20.52 -1.11 -7.29
N SER A 80 -20.61 -0.16 -8.22
CA SER A 80 -21.63 -0.11 -9.29
C SER A 80 -21.03 -0.27 -10.69
N GLY A 81 -19.71 -0.02 -10.83
CA GLY A 81 -18.98 -0.11 -12.10
C GLY A 81 -18.24 -1.43 -12.28
N ARG A 82 -17.30 -1.45 -13.24
CA ARG A 82 -16.47 -2.62 -13.55
C ARG A 82 -15.62 -3.05 -12.35
N LEU A 83 -15.47 -4.35 -12.15
CA LEU A 83 -14.67 -4.89 -11.04
C LEU A 83 -13.19 -4.51 -11.15
N ASP A 84 -12.63 -4.54 -12.37
CA ASP A 84 -11.24 -4.21 -12.63
C ASP A 84 -10.89 -2.72 -12.44
N ALA A 85 -11.89 -1.84 -12.38
CA ALA A 85 -11.68 -0.43 -12.07
C ALA A 85 -11.05 -0.23 -10.68
N LEU A 86 -11.28 -1.17 -9.74
CA LEU A 86 -10.65 -1.13 -8.41
C LEU A 86 -9.12 -1.16 -8.46
N PHE A 87 -8.52 -1.66 -9.55
CA PHE A 87 -7.07 -1.59 -9.74
C PHE A 87 -6.56 -0.17 -9.97
N GLY A 88 -7.43 0.82 -10.17
CA GLY A 88 -6.99 2.22 -10.11
C GLY A 88 -6.59 2.68 -8.70
N ALA A 89 -7.02 1.99 -7.63
CA ALA A 89 -6.55 2.24 -6.28
C ALA A 89 -5.20 1.55 -6.06
N ARG A 90 -4.11 2.32 -6.08
CA ARG A 90 -2.74 1.78 -6.09
C ARG A 90 -2.25 1.37 -4.71
N THR A 91 -2.87 1.88 -3.63
CA THR A 91 -2.51 1.52 -2.25
C THR A 91 -3.21 0.25 -1.73
N MET A 92 -4.17 -0.29 -2.49
CA MET A 92 -4.87 -1.54 -2.16
C MET A 92 -3.94 -2.76 -2.17
N LEU A 93 -4.10 -3.67 -1.22
CA LEU A 93 -3.47 -5.00 -1.18
C LEU A 93 -4.37 -6.09 -1.76
N SER A 94 -5.67 -6.01 -1.48
CA SER A 94 -6.67 -6.96 -1.97
C SER A 94 -8.06 -6.39 -1.85
N PHE A 95 -9.01 -7.02 -2.54
CA PHE A 95 -10.43 -6.74 -2.39
C PHE A 95 -11.24 -8.04 -2.37
N ALA A 96 -12.42 -7.99 -1.77
CA ALA A 96 -13.35 -9.11 -1.68
C ALA A 96 -14.79 -8.61 -1.51
N PHE A 97 -15.78 -9.46 -1.79
CA PHE A 97 -17.17 -9.17 -1.49
C PHE A 97 -17.55 -9.75 -0.12
N PRO A 98 -17.76 -8.92 0.91
CA PRO A 98 -18.15 -9.40 2.23
C PRO A 98 -19.60 -9.85 2.23
N LEU A 99 -19.86 -11.10 2.61
CA LEU A 99 -21.21 -11.60 2.83
C LEU A 99 -21.73 -11.14 4.20
N PRO A 100 -23.06 -11.09 4.41
CA PRO A 100 -23.66 -10.64 5.67
C PRO A 100 -23.13 -11.41 6.88
N LEU A 101 -22.65 -10.66 7.87
CA LEU A 101 -22.04 -11.18 9.10
C LEU A 101 -23.00 -12.14 9.82
N ARG A 102 -22.50 -13.32 10.20
CA ARG A 102 -23.28 -14.36 10.87
C ARG A 102 -22.86 -14.47 12.33
N LYS A 103 -23.81 -14.26 13.25
CA LYS A 103 -23.62 -14.58 14.69
C LYS A 103 -23.54 -16.09 14.86
N LEU A 104 -22.71 -16.57 15.78
CA LEU A 104 -22.60 -17.98 16.12
C LEU A 104 -23.18 -18.19 17.52
N ASP A 105 -24.15 -19.08 17.62
CA ASP A 105 -24.66 -19.54 18.92
C ASP A 105 -23.63 -20.45 19.58
N GLN A 106 -23.75 -20.68 20.89
CA GLN A 106 -22.85 -21.58 21.60
C GLN A 106 -22.92 -22.99 21.00
N GLY A 107 -21.77 -23.55 20.63
CA GLY A 107 -21.69 -24.88 20.00
C GLY A 107 -22.09 -24.92 18.52
N ALA A 108 -22.34 -23.77 17.87
CA ALA A 108 -22.68 -23.73 16.45
C ALA A 108 -21.57 -24.35 15.58
N ASP A 109 -21.96 -25.16 14.58
CA ASP A 109 -21.00 -25.71 13.61
C ASP A 109 -20.58 -24.61 12.64
N LEU A 110 -19.35 -24.12 12.83
CA LEU A 110 -18.71 -23.14 11.97
C LEU A 110 -18.70 -23.57 10.50
N ALA A 111 -18.53 -24.87 10.21
CA ALA A 111 -18.52 -25.36 8.84
C ALA A 111 -19.91 -25.20 8.17
N ALA A 112 -20.98 -25.47 8.94
CA ALA A 112 -22.35 -25.24 8.49
C ALA A 112 -22.63 -23.76 8.28
N ALA A 113 -22.16 -22.88 9.18
CA ALA A 113 -22.31 -21.43 9.01
C ALA A 113 -21.58 -20.90 7.77
N VAL A 114 -20.40 -21.43 7.44
CA VAL A 114 -19.69 -21.08 6.19
C VAL A 114 -20.46 -21.55 4.96
N ALA A 115 -20.96 -22.80 4.97
CA ALA A 115 -21.77 -23.33 3.88
C ALA A 115 -23.07 -22.52 3.68
N GLU A 116 -23.76 -22.17 4.78
CA GLU A 116 -24.94 -21.30 4.78
C GLU A 116 -24.66 -19.96 4.07
N ARG A 117 -23.52 -19.32 4.35
CA ARG A 117 -23.13 -18.07 3.68
C ARG A 117 -22.83 -18.28 2.20
N LEU A 118 -22.10 -19.33 1.83
CA LEU A 118 -21.78 -19.64 0.44
C LEU A 118 -23.01 -20.00 -0.41
N LEU A 119 -24.01 -20.63 0.20
CA LEU A 119 -25.27 -20.99 -0.46
C LEU A 119 -26.28 -19.83 -0.49
N SER A 120 -25.96 -18.69 0.13
CA SER A 120 -26.83 -17.52 0.11
C SER A 120 -27.06 -16.99 -1.31
N ARG A 121 -28.22 -16.34 -1.50
CA ARG A 121 -28.58 -15.71 -2.78
C ARG A 121 -27.50 -14.71 -3.24
N GLU A 122 -27.01 -13.89 -2.32
CA GLU A 122 -25.98 -12.87 -2.61
C GLU A 122 -24.66 -13.50 -3.09
N ALA A 123 -24.19 -14.56 -2.42
CA ALA A 123 -23.00 -15.28 -2.84
C ALA A 123 -23.17 -15.85 -4.26
N ARG A 124 -24.30 -16.50 -4.54
CA ARG A 124 -24.59 -17.08 -5.86
C ARG A 124 -24.65 -16.01 -6.97
N GLU A 125 -25.26 -14.86 -6.69
CA GLU A 125 -25.31 -13.73 -7.63
C GLU A 125 -23.90 -13.21 -7.96
N ILE A 126 -23.06 -12.99 -6.94
CA ILE A 126 -21.66 -12.55 -7.11
C ILE A 126 -20.87 -13.57 -7.95
N LEU A 127 -20.89 -14.83 -7.53
CA LEU A 127 -20.10 -15.89 -8.15
C LEU A 127 -20.51 -16.10 -9.61
N ARG A 128 -21.80 -16.12 -9.91
CA ARG A 128 -22.30 -16.28 -11.29
C ARG A 128 -22.01 -15.05 -12.15
N ARG A 129 -22.15 -13.84 -11.59
CA ARG A 129 -21.95 -12.60 -12.35
C ARG A 129 -20.52 -12.44 -12.83
N PHE A 130 -19.57 -12.69 -11.93
CA PHE A 130 -18.16 -12.42 -12.17
C PHE A 130 -17.36 -13.64 -12.63
N THR A 131 -17.97 -14.81 -12.84
CA THR A 131 -17.27 -15.99 -13.37
C THR A 131 -17.66 -16.25 -14.82
N GLN A 132 -16.68 -16.59 -15.65
CA GLN A 132 -16.87 -17.22 -16.97
C GLN A 132 -16.53 -18.70 -16.84
N GLY A 133 -17.49 -19.58 -17.18
CA GLY A 133 -17.35 -21.03 -17.04
C GLY A 133 -17.61 -21.53 -15.61
N ALA A 134 -16.88 -22.57 -15.18
CA ALA A 134 -17.12 -23.26 -13.92
C ALA A 134 -16.80 -22.37 -12.70
N ILE A 135 -17.60 -22.41 -11.64
CA ILE A 135 -17.33 -21.68 -10.41
C ILE A 135 -16.45 -22.54 -9.51
N ARG A 136 -15.17 -22.17 -9.40
CA ARG A 136 -14.20 -22.88 -8.58
C ARG A 136 -13.73 -22.02 -7.43
N TYR A 137 -13.87 -22.54 -6.22
CA TYR A 137 -13.48 -21.83 -5.02
C TYR A 137 -12.57 -22.68 -4.13
N ARG A 138 -11.85 -22.03 -3.21
CA ARG A 138 -11.21 -22.70 -2.08
C ARG A 138 -11.54 -21.97 -0.79
N ILE A 139 -11.52 -22.68 0.34
CA ILE A 139 -11.80 -22.08 1.64
C ILE A 139 -10.48 -21.83 2.37
N ASP A 140 -10.23 -20.58 2.72
CA ASP A 140 -9.08 -20.13 3.51
C ASP A 140 -9.53 -19.51 4.83
N TRP A 141 -8.73 -19.71 5.86
CA TRP A 141 -8.96 -19.11 7.18
C TRP A 141 -8.04 -17.91 7.34
N ALA A 142 -8.61 -16.74 7.64
CA ALA A 142 -7.84 -15.50 7.74
C ALA A 142 -6.77 -15.56 8.84
N ALA A 143 -7.06 -16.20 9.97
CA ALA A 143 -6.10 -16.45 11.05
C ALA A 143 -5.08 -17.56 10.74
N GLY A 144 -5.19 -18.22 9.58
CA GLY A 144 -4.39 -19.38 9.22
C GLY A 144 -4.81 -20.68 9.93
N GLY A 145 -3.90 -21.65 9.95
CA GLY A 145 -4.10 -22.95 10.59
C GLY A 145 -4.68 -24.05 9.69
N LYS A 146 -4.31 -25.31 9.98
CA LYS A 146 -4.71 -26.49 9.18
C LYS A 146 -6.10 -27.01 9.57
N ARG A 147 -7.16 -26.25 9.29
CA ARG A 147 -8.56 -26.61 9.58
C ARG A 147 -9.20 -27.52 8.52
N ARG A 148 -8.47 -28.53 8.07
CA ARG A 148 -8.85 -29.39 6.94
C ARG A 148 -10.19 -30.09 7.13
N ALA A 149 -10.52 -30.49 8.36
CA ALA A 149 -11.79 -31.14 8.66
C ALA A 149 -12.99 -30.19 8.48
N ALA A 150 -12.89 -28.95 8.97
CA ALA A 150 -13.95 -27.95 8.81
C ALA A 150 -14.13 -27.55 7.34
N VAL A 151 -13.04 -27.37 6.60
CA VAL A 151 -13.08 -27.11 5.15
C VAL A 151 -13.79 -28.23 4.41
N PHE A 152 -13.49 -29.50 4.73
CA PHE A 152 -14.13 -30.64 4.09
C PHE A 152 -15.63 -30.71 4.38
N ARG A 153 -16.04 -30.49 5.64
CA ARG A 153 -17.47 -30.47 6.00
C ARG A 153 -18.22 -29.34 5.30
N ALA A 154 -17.68 -28.12 5.31
CA ALA A 154 -18.30 -26.98 4.65
C ALA A 154 -18.46 -27.22 3.14
N ALA A 155 -17.40 -27.70 2.48
CA ALA A 155 -17.44 -27.99 1.05
C ALA A 155 -18.42 -29.13 0.71
N ALA A 156 -18.50 -30.18 1.52
CA ALA A 156 -19.46 -31.27 1.31
C ALA A 156 -20.90 -30.79 1.45
N ALA A 157 -21.19 -29.91 2.41
CA ALA A 157 -22.51 -29.30 2.57
C ALA A 157 -22.86 -28.40 1.38
N VAL A 158 -21.91 -27.60 0.87
CA VAL A 158 -22.11 -26.78 -0.33
C VAL A 158 -22.37 -27.65 -1.56
N GLU A 159 -21.57 -28.70 -1.79
CA GLU A 159 -21.72 -29.57 -2.97
C GLU A 159 -23.04 -30.35 -2.98
N ALA A 160 -23.55 -30.74 -1.81
CA ALA A 160 -24.84 -31.43 -1.70
C ALA A 160 -26.01 -30.56 -2.18
N GLU A 161 -25.91 -29.23 -2.00
CA GLU A 161 -26.98 -28.27 -2.29
C GLU A 161 -26.77 -27.49 -3.60
N ALA A 162 -25.51 -27.29 -3.99
CA ALA A 162 -25.10 -26.52 -5.16
C ALA A 162 -23.89 -27.22 -5.82
N PRO A 163 -24.12 -28.32 -6.55
CA PRO A 163 -23.05 -29.09 -7.19
C PRO A 163 -22.28 -28.29 -8.26
N GLU A 164 -22.82 -27.16 -8.73
CA GLU A 164 -22.12 -26.24 -9.62
C GLU A 164 -20.99 -25.44 -8.93
N LEU A 165 -20.99 -25.39 -7.59
CA LEU A 165 -19.96 -24.71 -6.79
C LEU A 165 -18.88 -25.72 -6.40
N VAL A 166 -17.78 -25.71 -7.14
CA VAL A 166 -16.71 -26.72 -7.00
C VAL A 166 -15.63 -26.21 -6.05
N ASN A 167 -15.43 -26.89 -4.92
CA ASN A 167 -14.25 -26.66 -4.09
C ASN A 167 -13.01 -27.25 -4.78
N ASP A 168 -12.14 -26.41 -5.35
CA ASP A 168 -10.88 -26.79 -5.99
C ASP A 168 -9.70 -25.94 -5.44
N PRO A 169 -8.89 -26.48 -4.50
CA PRO A 169 -7.75 -25.75 -3.94
C PRO A 169 -6.59 -25.53 -4.91
N THR A 170 -6.63 -26.14 -6.10
CA THR A 170 -5.57 -26.10 -7.11
C THR A 170 -5.89 -25.14 -8.25
N GLN A 171 -7.12 -25.13 -8.73
CA GLN A 171 -7.58 -24.33 -9.87
C GLN A 171 -8.72 -23.36 -9.50
N SER A 172 -8.76 -22.93 -8.24
CA SER A 172 -9.75 -21.95 -7.77
C SER A 172 -9.55 -20.60 -8.45
N THR A 173 -10.67 -19.99 -8.85
CA THR A 173 -10.76 -18.59 -9.24
C THR A 173 -11.26 -17.70 -8.10
N TRP A 174 -11.79 -18.30 -7.04
CA TRP A 174 -12.25 -17.60 -5.84
C TRP A 174 -11.58 -18.13 -4.57
N ASP A 175 -11.13 -17.21 -3.73
CA ASP A 175 -10.83 -17.47 -2.33
C ASP A 175 -12.05 -17.14 -1.48
N VAL A 176 -12.56 -18.14 -0.78
CA VAL A 176 -13.56 -17.97 0.28
C VAL A 176 -12.81 -17.75 1.58
N VAL A 177 -12.66 -16.49 1.96
CA VAL A 177 -11.88 -16.11 3.14
C VAL A 177 -12.80 -16.04 4.35
N VAL A 178 -12.52 -16.87 5.35
CA VAL A 178 -13.31 -16.99 6.58
C VAL A 178 -12.60 -16.27 7.71
N TYR A 179 -13.28 -15.27 8.26
CA TYR A 179 -12.90 -14.53 9.46
C TYR A 179 -13.79 -14.97 10.61
N GLU A 180 -13.21 -15.19 11.78
CA GLU A 180 -13.94 -15.54 12.99
C GLU A 180 -13.45 -14.70 14.16
N GLY A 181 -14.35 -14.36 15.06
CA GLY A 181 -14.01 -13.61 16.27
C GLY A 181 -15.25 -13.12 16.98
N ALA A 182 -15.16 -12.99 18.30
CA ALA A 182 -16.23 -12.49 19.17
C ALA A 182 -17.60 -13.16 18.91
N GLY A 183 -17.61 -14.49 18.77
CA GLY A 183 -18.83 -15.28 18.53
C GLY A 183 -19.50 -15.00 17.18
N ARG A 184 -18.73 -14.58 16.16
CA ARG A 184 -19.23 -14.29 14.82
C ARG A 184 -18.31 -14.88 13.76
N VAL A 185 -18.89 -15.12 12.59
CA VAL A 185 -18.17 -15.49 11.36
C VAL A 185 -18.54 -14.54 10.23
N ARG A 186 -17.52 -14.08 9.52
CA ARG A 186 -17.64 -13.36 8.24
C ARG A 186 -17.01 -14.20 7.16
N VAL A 187 -17.73 -14.37 6.07
CA VAL A 187 -17.24 -15.01 4.85
C VAL A 187 -17.12 -13.94 3.79
N GLU A 188 -15.98 -13.89 3.11
CA GLU A 188 -15.76 -12.99 1.98
C GLU A 188 -15.39 -13.77 0.73
N LEU A 189 -15.85 -13.29 -0.42
CA LEU A 189 -15.54 -13.85 -1.72
C LEU A 189 -14.47 -12.98 -2.39
N ALA A 190 -13.23 -13.43 -2.37
CA ALA A 190 -12.10 -12.75 -2.99
C ALA A 190 -11.82 -13.34 -4.38
N PRO A 191 -12.01 -12.58 -5.45
CA PRO A 191 -11.76 -13.09 -6.78
C PRO A 191 -10.26 -13.05 -7.10
N ARG A 192 -9.76 -14.07 -7.81
CA ARG A 192 -8.36 -14.18 -8.24
C ARG A 192 -8.19 -13.58 -9.64
N LEU A 193 -8.17 -12.26 -9.72
CA LEU A 193 -7.79 -11.56 -10.94
C LEU A 193 -6.28 -11.33 -10.98
N PRO A 194 -5.66 -11.38 -12.18
CA PRO A 194 -4.34 -10.80 -12.38
C PRO A 194 -4.34 -9.32 -12.01
N ASP A 195 -3.40 -8.89 -11.18
CA ASP A 195 -3.23 -7.50 -10.78
C ASP A 195 -2.30 -6.77 -11.76
N PRO A 196 -2.81 -5.82 -12.58
CA PRO A 196 -2.00 -5.15 -13.58
C PRO A 196 -1.18 -3.97 -13.03
N ARG A 197 -1.44 -3.52 -11.80
CA ARG A 197 -0.99 -2.20 -11.30
C ARG A 197 0.52 -2.02 -11.33
N PHE A 198 1.25 -3.10 -11.08
CA PHE A 198 2.71 -3.07 -10.93
C PHE A 198 3.42 -3.89 -12.01
N ALA A 199 2.79 -4.04 -13.19
CA ALA A 199 3.36 -4.78 -14.32
C ALA A 199 4.68 -4.18 -14.86
N TYR A 200 4.99 -2.93 -14.52
CA TYR A 200 6.28 -2.31 -14.81
C TYR A 200 7.44 -2.93 -14.01
N ARG A 201 7.18 -3.63 -12.90
CA ARG A 201 8.22 -4.27 -12.09
C ARG A 201 8.73 -5.53 -12.78
N ARG A 202 9.81 -5.39 -13.55
CA ARG A 202 10.54 -6.46 -14.24
C ARG A 202 11.61 -7.10 -13.37
N GLY A 203 12.23 -6.34 -12.48
CA GLY A 203 13.25 -6.81 -11.56
C GLY A 203 13.10 -6.24 -10.15
N ASP A 204 13.84 -6.79 -9.20
CA ASP A 204 13.82 -6.33 -7.81
C ASP A 204 15.15 -6.53 -7.07
N VAL A 205 15.38 -5.71 -6.05
CA VAL A 205 16.53 -5.81 -5.16
C VAL A 205 16.13 -6.30 -3.76
N PRO A 206 17.04 -6.92 -2.98
CA PRO A 206 16.74 -7.29 -1.61
C PRO A 206 16.24 -6.09 -0.79
N ALA A 207 15.15 -6.29 -0.04
CA ALA A 207 14.53 -5.26 0.79
C ALA A 207 14.01 -4.02 0.02
N ALA A 208 13.75 -4.16 -1.29
CA ALA A 208 13.03 -3.16 -2.06
C ALA A 208 11.67 -2.80 -1.45
N SER A 209 11.22 -1.59 -1.75
CA SER A 209 9.89 -1.11 -1.39
C SER A 209 8.79 -2.04 -1.88
N HIS A 210 7.79 -2.25 -1.04
CA HIS A 210 6.55 -2.85 -1.50
C HIS A 210 5.87 -1.88 -2.50
N PRO A 211 5.35 -2.33 -3.65
CA PRO A 211 4.81 -1.40 -4.65
C PRO A 211 3.69 -0.49 -4.13
N THR A 212 2.81 -1.00 -3.26
CA THR A 212 1.76 -0.17 -2.62
C THR A 212 2.29 0.91 -1.68
N ILE A 213 3.50 0.74 -1.14
CA ILE A 213 4.18 1.75 -0.33
C ILE A 213 4.76 2.84 -1.23
N ALA A 214 5.43 2.47 -2.33
CA ALA A 214 5.91 3.42 -3.32
C ALA A 214 4.75 4.25 -3.91
N ALA A 215 3.61 3.62 -4.18
CA ALA A 215 2.38 4.29 -4.62
C ALA A 215 1.88 5.29 -3.58
N ALA A 216 1.86 4.91 -2.29
CA ALA A 216 1.46 5.80 -1.20
C ALA A 216 2.39 7.02 -1.08
N LEU A 217 3.72 6.82 -1.16
CA LEU A 217 4.70 7.90 -1.15
C LEU A 217 4.47 8.88 -2.31
N ALA A 218 4.32 8.35 -3.53
CA ALA A 218 4.05 9.17 -4.72
C ALA A 218 2.74 9.96 -4.58
N ARG A 219 1.67 9.32 -4.05
CA ARG A 219 0.37 9.95 -3.84
C ARG A 219 0.45 11.11 -2.84
N ILE A 220 1.17 10.93 -1.73
CA ILE A 220 1.39 11.97 -0.70
C ILE A 220 2.23 13.11 -1.28
N ALA A 221 3.26 12.81 -2.07
CA ALA A 221 4.11 13.82 -2.71
C ALA A 221 3.37 14.68 -3.75
N GLY A 222 2.34 14.11 -4.37
CA GLY A 222 1.62 14.70 -5.49
C GLY A 222 2.48 14.81 -6.75
N ALA A 223 1.88 15.31 -7.82
CA ALA A 223 2.56 15.55 -9.08
C ALA A 223 2.47 17.02 -9.50
N ARG A 224 3.62 17.64 -9.80
CA ARG A 224 3.72 18.94 -10.45
C ARG A 224 4.60 18.81 -11.70
N GLY A 225 4.18 19.44 -12.80
CA GLY A 225 4.87 19.35 -14.09
C GLY A 225 6.27 19.98 -14.09
N ASP A 226 6.55 20.87 -13.15
CA ASP A 226 7.84 21.50 -12.93
C ASP A 226 8.74 20.73 -11.93
N ASP A 227 8.28 19.56 -11.43
CA ASP A 227 9.04 18.84 -10.42
C ASP A 227 10.39 18.34 -10.98
N VAL A 228 11.47 18.70 -10.29
CA VAL A 228 12.78 18.02 -10.35
C VAL A 228 12.78 17.00 -9.22
N VAL A 229 12.49 15.75 -9.57
CA VAL A 229 12.31 14.63 -8.64
C VAL A 229 13.65 13.92 -8.43
N TRP A 230 13.99 13.65 -7.18
CA TRP A 230 15.17 12.89 -6.80
C TRP A 230 14.85 11.79 -5.79
N ASP A 231 15.23 10.56 -6.13
CA ASP A 231 15.32 9.44 -5.19
C ASP A 231 16.79 9.12 -4.86
N PRO A 232 17.29 9.50 -3.68
CA PRO A 232 18.66 9.23 -3.24
C PRO A 232 18.94 7.78 -2.81
N PHE A 233 17.92 6.94 -2.68
CA PHE A 233 18.02 5.52 -2.34
C PHE A 233 17.21 4.70 -3.36
N VAL A 234 17.47 4.89 -4.65
CA VAL A 234 16.54 4.47 -5.71
C VAL A 234 16.27 2.96 -5.73
N GLY A 235 17.21 2.10 -5.31
CA GLY A 235 16.98 0.66 -5.26
C GLY A 235 16.49 0.11 -6.60
N SER A 236 15.33 -0.55 -6.62
CA SER A 236 14.68 -1.04 -7.85
C SER A 236 13.78 0.00 -8.55
N GLY A 237 13.74 1.25 -8.08
CA GLY A 237 13.14 2.40 -8.77
C GLY A 237 11.63 2.57 -8.63
N LEU A 238 10.99 1.91 -7.67
CA LEU A 238 9.53 1.84 -7.54
C LEU A 238 8.94 3.23 -7.26
N GLU A 239 9.56 4.00 -6.35
CA GLU A 239 9.15 5.37 -5.99
C GLU A 239 9.13 6.29 -7.22
N LEU A 240 10.19 6.22 -8.04
CA LEU A 240 10.28 7.00 -9.27
C LEU A 240 9.30 6.51 -10.35
N CYS A 241 9.07 5.19 -10.46
CA CYS A 241 8.06 4.64 -11.37
C CYS A 241 6.66 5.13 -11.00
N GLU A 242 6.29 5.03 -9.73
CA GLU A 242 4.98 5.49 -9.23
C GLU A 242 4.83 7.00 -9.39
N ARG A 243 5.88 7.79 -9.12
CA ARG A 243 5.85 9.24 -9.37
C ARG A 243 5.68 9.57 -10.85
N ALA A 244 6.36 8.84 -11.75
CA ALA A 244 6.24 9.06 -13.19
C ALA A 244 4.85 8.71 -13.72
N LEU A 245 4.25 7.62 -13.23
CA LEU A 245 2.89 7.19 -13.59
C LEU A 245 1.81 8.15 -13.04
N LEU A 246 2.08 8.84 -11.93
CA LEU A 246 1.12 9.75 -11.30
C LEU A 246 0.87 11.04 -12.12
N GLY A 247 1.85 11.50 -12.90
CA GLY A 247 1.69 12.71 -13.70
C GLY A 247 3.01 13.33 -14.17
N PRO A 248 2.95 14.45 -14.91
CA PRO A 248 4.12 15.06 -15.53
C PRO A 248 5.15 15.52 -14.48
N TYR A 249 6.39 15.65 -14.94
CA TYR A 249 7.54 16.13 -14.19
C TYR A 249 8.53 16.78 -15.16
N ARG A 250 9.44 17.62 -14.64
CA ARG A 250 10.49 18.28 -15.42
C ARG A 250 11.71 17.39 -15.56
N ARG A 251 12.11 16.73 -14.46
CA ARG A 251 13.29 15.85 -14.42
C ARG A 251 13.11 14.76 -13.37
N LEU A 252 13.61 13.56 -13.66
CA LEU A 252 13.50 12.39 -12.79
C LEU A 252 14.89 11.78 -12.61
N VAL A 253 15.39 11.78 -11.37
CA VAL A 253 16.75 11.32 -11.05
C VAL A 253 16.72 10.29 -9.93
N GLY A 254 17.43 9.18 -10.10
CA GLY A 254 17.67 8.17 -9.07
C GLY A 254 19.15 8.00 -8.79
N SER A 255 19.50 7.80 -7.53
CA SER A 255 20.87 7.50 -7.11
C SER A 255 20.93 6.28 -6.20
N ASP A 256 21.92 5.43 -6.41
CA ASP A 256 22.25 4.30 -5.53
C ASP A 256 23.76 4.05 -5.53
N ARG A 257 24.29 3.41 -4.49
CA ARG A 257 25.70 2.98 -4.46
C ARG A 257 25.89 1.69 -5.27
N ASP A 258 24.87 0.84 -5.35
CA ASP A 258 24.93 -0.44 -6.04
C ASP A 258 24.61 -0.30 -7.54
N PRO A 259 25.56 -0.53 -8.45
CA PRO A 259 25.30 -0.47 -9.88
C PRO A 259 24.28 -1.52 -10.35
N ARG A 260 24.10 -2.63 -9.62
CA ARG A 260 23.07 -3.63 -9.95
C ARG A 260 21.66 -3.11 -9.68
N ALA A 261 21.49 -2.36 -8.58
CA ALA A 261 20.22 -1.70 -8.28
C ALA A 261 19.86 -0.71 -9.38
N LEU A 262 20.82 0.09 -9.85
CA LEU A 262 20.61 1.02 -10.96
C LEU A 262 20.22 0.32 -12.28
N GLN A 263 20.81 -0.84 -12.58
CA GLN A 263 20.40 -1.62 -13.75
C GLN A 263 18.94 -2.07 -13.64
N ILE A 264 18.54 -2.60 -12.49
CA ILE A 264 17.15 -3.02 -12.24
C ILE A 264 16.19 -1.83 -12.27
N ALA A 265 16.57 -0.70 -11.67
CA ALA A 265 15.80 0.53 -11.73
C ALA A 265 15.59 1.00 -13.17
N ARG A 266 16.61 0.90 -14.03
CA ARG A 266 16.49 1.22 -15.47
C ARG A 266 15.42 0.37 -16.14
N GLU A 267 15.45 -0.94 -15.95
CA GLU A 267 14.47 -1.87 -16.55
C GLU A 267 13.04 -1.56 -16.10
N ASN A 268 12.85 -1.27 -14.81
CA ASN A 268 11.54 -0.92 -14.25
C ASN A 268 11.04 0.44 -14.73
N LEU A 269 11.91 1.46 -14.76
CA LEU A 269 11.58 2.80 -15.23
C LEU A 269 11.23 2.80 -16.72
N ASP A 270 11.98 2.06 -17.54
CA ASP A 270 11.69 1.90 -18.96
C ASP A 270 10.33 1.22 -19.17
N ALA A 271 10.01 0.19 -18.38
CA ALA A 271 8.73 -0.50 -18.42
C ALA A 271 7.56 0.37 -17.90
N ALA A 272 7.84 1.35 -17.03
CA ALA A 272 6.89 2.38 -16.59
C ALA A 272 6.76 3.55 -17.57
N GLY A 273 7.53 3.57 -18.67
CA GLY A 273 7.54 4.64 -19.67
C GLY A 273 8.47 5.82 -19.34
N ALA A 274 9.23 5.76 -18.25
CA ALA A 274 10.13 6.80 -17.77
C ALA A 274 11.57 6.66 -18.33
N ARG A 275 11.70 6.45 -19.64
CA ARG A 275 13.00 6.16 -20.31
C ARG A 275 14.03 7.28 -20.17
N GLY A 276 13.58 8.52 -19.98
CA GLY A 276 14.41 9.70 -19.78
C GLY A 276 14.98 9.86 -18.37
N ALA A 277 14.68 8.94 -17.44
CA ALA A 277 15.19 9.03 -16.08
C ALA A 277 16.73 8.97 -16.03
N GLU A 278 17.35 9.79 -15.20
CA GLU A 278 18.79 9.77 -14.97
C GLU A 278 19.12 8.88 -13.76
N LEU A 279 20.08 7.98 -13.91
CA LEU A 279 20.51 7.07 -12.84
C LEU A 279 22.00 7.27 -12.57
N LEU A 280 22.33 7.57 -11.31
CA LEU A 280 23.68 7.98 -10.91
C LEU A 280 24.21 7.05 -9.82
N GLN A 281 25.41 6.49 -10.02
CA GLN A 281 26.07 5.75 -8.95
C GLN A 281 26.63 6.73 -7.91
N ARG A 282 25.91 6.91 -6.80
CA ARG A 282 26.21 7.92 -5.77
C ARG A 282 25.74 7.50 -4.39
N ASP A 283 26.36 8.10 -3.39
CA ASP A 283 25.96 8.01 -2.01
C ASP A 283 24.82 8.99 -1.69
N ALA A 284 23.76 8.52 -1.03
CA ALA A 284 22.63 9.32 -0.58
C ALA A 284 23.02 10.47 0.36
N VAL A 285 24.06 10.31 1.18
CA VAL A 285 24.57 11.38 2.06
C VAL A 285 25.60 12.29 1.37
N GLY A 286 25.88 12.04 0.09
CA GLY A 286 26.82 12.80 -0.72
C GLY A 286 26.23 14.05 -1.35
N ALA A 287 26.88 14.54 -2.40
CA ALA A 287 26.41 15.70 -3.15
C ALA A 287 25.10 15.38 -3.93
N PRO A 288 24.15 16.33 -4.00
CA PRO A 288 22.93 16.17 -4.79
C PRO A 288 23.25 15.97 -6.28
N PRO A 289 22.27 15.50 -7.09
CA PRO A 289 22.47 15.36 -8.52
C PRO A 289 22.88 16.71 -9.14
N PRO A 290 23.75 16.70 -10.17
CA PRO A 290 24.17 17.93 -10.83
C PRO A 290 22.98 18.59 -11.54
N GLY A 291 23.04 19.90 -11.73
CA GLY A 291 22.00 20.69 -12.40
C GLY A 291 21.04 21.35 -11.42
N GLU A 292 19.78 21.43 -11.81
CA GLU A 292 18.73 22.09 -11.02
C GLU A 292 18.54 21.41 -9.65
N ALA A 293 18.35 22.23 -8.62
CA ALA A 293 18.06 21.74 -7.28
C ALA A 293 16.74 20.95 -7.26
N PRO A 294 16.67 19.80 -6.58
CA PRO A 294 15.43 19.03 -6.47
C PRO A 294 14.30 19.83 -5.84
N THR A 295 13.11 19.79 -6.46
CA THR A 295 11.87 20.33 -5.88
C THR A 295 11.05 19.25 -5.18
N LEU A 296 11.34 17.98 -5.45
CA LEU A 296 10.77 16.83 -4.77
C LEU A 296 11.87 15.81 -4.47
N ILE A 297 12.07 15.47 -3.20
CA ILE A 297 12.80 14.27 -2.79
C ILE A 297 11.77 13.23 -2.39
N LEU A 298 11.80 12.06 -3.04
CA LEU A 298 10.86 10.96 -2.84
C LEU A 298 11.63 9.67 -2.66
N THR A 299 11.60 9.04 -1.48
CA THR A 299 12.49 7.89 -1.22
C THR A 299 12.06 6.97 -0.08
N ASN A 300 12.51 5.73 -0.11
CA ASN A 300 12.40 4.78 1.00
C ASN A 300 13.81 4.27 1.37
N PRO A 301 14.44 4.82 2.43
CA PRO A 301 15.79 4.44 2.82
C PRO A 301 15.84 3.04 3.47
N PRO A 302 17.04 2.49 3.70
CA PRO A 302 17.20 1.26 4.48
C PRO A 302 16.53 1.34 5.86
N LEU A 303 15.77 0.30 6.23
CA LEU A 303 14.94 0.27 7.44
C LEU A 303 15.55 -0.53 8.61
N GLY A 304 16.79 -0.98 8.51
CA GLY A 304 17.53 -1.59 9.63
C GLY A 304 17.21 -3.05 10.00
N ARG A 305 16.20 -3.73 9.42
CA ARG A 305 15.85 -5.12 9.82
C ARG A 305 16.91 -6.20 9.51
N ARG A 306 17.81 -5.97 8.54
CA ARG A 306 18.86 -6.93 8.12
C ARG A 306 20.27 -6.47 8.45
N VAL A 307 20.40 -5.25 8.99
CA VAL A 307 21.67 -4.66 9.42
C VAL A 307 21.57 -4.47 10.92
N GLU A 308 21.65 -5.58 11.64
CA GLU A 308 21.87 -5.54 13.07
C GLU A 308 23.26 -4.93 13.36
N ARG A 309 23.31 -3.99 14.31
CA ARG A 309 24.48 -3.66 15.15
C ARG A 309 25.61 -2.80 14.58
N THR A 310 25.30 -1.75 13.84
CA THR A 310 26.20 -0.58 13.83
C THR A 310 25.34 0.66 14.00
N GLY A 311 25.59 1.49 15.01
CA GLY A 311 24.93 2.79 15.22
C GLY A 311 25.25 3.82 14.12
N ASP A 312 25.31 3.37 12.87
CA ASP A 312 25.56 4.16 11.69
C ASP A 312 24.27 4.43 10.90
N LEU A 313 23.24 3.57 10.99
CA LEU A 313 21.99 3.83 10.25
C LEU A 313 21.31 5.12 10.71
N ASP A 314 21.12 5.28 12.02
CA ASP A 314 20.51 6.46 12.62
C ASP A 314 21.35 7.73 12.33
N ALA A 315 22.68 7.66 12.46
CA ALA A 315 23.57 8.76 12.12
C ALA A 315 23.58 9.07 10.61
N MET A 316 23.48 8.06 9.75
CA MET A 316 23.38 8.20 8.30
C MET A 316 22.06 8.85 7.89
N LEU A 317 20.93 8.46 8.51
CA LEU A 317 19.64 9.08 8.26
C LEU A 317 19.61 10.54 8.75
N ASP A 318 20.25 10.86 9.88
CA ASP A 318 20.41 12.25 10.32
C ASP A 318 21.17 13.08 9.28
N ARG A 319 22.35 12.60 8.85
CA ARG A 319 23.16 13.25 7.80
C ARG A 319 22.39 13.41 6.50
N PHE A 320 21.61 12.39 6.14
CA PHE A 320 20.76 12.40 4.96
C PHE A 320 19.69 13.50 5.04
N VAL A 321 18.91 13.56 6.13
CA VAL A 321 17.87 14.58 6.30
C VAL A 321 18.46 16.00 6.25
N GLU A 322 19.61 16.22 6.89
CA GLU A 322 20.32 17.50 6.84
C GLU A 322 20.79 17.85 5.41
N GLY A 323 21.32 16.86 4.68
CA GLY A 323 21.71 16.99 3.28
C GLY A 323 20.55 17.28 2.35
N ALA A 324 19.44 16.54 2.49
CA ALA A 324 18.20 16.71 1.75
C ALA A 324 17.61 18.10 1.98
N ALA A 325 17.55 18.57 3.22
CA ALA A 325 17.09 19.92 3.56
C ALA A 325 17.94 21.01 2.89
N ARG A 326 19.27 20.84 2.82
CA ARG A 326 20.16 21.76 2.09
C ARG A 326 19.94 21.70 0.59
N ALA A 327 19.82 20.49 0.02
CA ALA A 327 19.71 20.25 -1.41
C ALA A 327 18.38 20.71 -2.02
N LEU A 328 17.28 20.61 -1.27
CA LEU A 328 15.95 21.00 -1.76
C LEU A 328 15.91 22.48 -2.19
N ALA A 329 15.27 22.74 -3.32
CA ALA A 329 14.91 24.08 -3.74
C ALA A 329 13.94 24.74 -2.73
N PRO A 330 13.94 26.08 -2.58
CA PRO A 330 12.89 26.77 -1.84
C PRO A 330 11.49 26.41 -2.37
N GLY A 331 10.53 26.14 -1.49
CA GLY A 331 9.20 25.61 -1.87
C GLY A 331 9.17 24.11 -2.20
N GLY A 332 10.32 23.43 -2.13
CA GLY A 332 10.44 22.00 -2.38
C GLY A 332 9.87 21.13 -1.27
N ARG A 333 9.64 19.85 -1.60
CA ARG A 333 9.00 18.84 -0.74
C ARG A 333 9.91 17.64 -0.55
N MET A 334 9.88 17.03 0.63
CA MET A 334 10.51 15.73 0.91
C MET A 334 9.45 14.78 1.45
N VAL A 335 9.24 13.66 0.76
CA VAL A 335 8.33 12.59 1.18
C VAL A 335 9.10 11.28 1.25
N TRP A 336 9.12 10.67 2.42
CA TRP A 336 9.97 9.51 2.66
C TRP A 336 9.47 8.67 3.82
N ILE A 337 10.09 7.51 4.03
CA ILE A 337 9.82 6.63 5.18
C ILE A 337 10.94 6.75 6.20
N SER A 338 10.56 7.04 7.44
CA SER A 338 11.46 7.03 8.58
C SER A 338 11.24 5.79 9.47
N PRO A 339 12.29 5.01 9.75
CA PRO A 339 12.26 3.98 10.79
C PRO A 339 12.46 4.56 12.21
N PHE A 340 12.82 5.84 12.36
CA PHE A 340 13.04 6.53 13.64
C PHE A 340 12.28 7.87 13.69
N PRO A 341 10.93 7.83 13.74
CA PRO A 341 10.08 8.98 13.43
C PRO A 341 10.41 10.26 14.21
N GLU A 342 10.52 10.16 15.54
CA GLU A 342 10.72 11.31 16.43
C GLU A 342 12.10 11.95 16.20
N ARG A 343 13.12 11.12 15.97
CA ARG A 343 14.49 11.58 15.72
C ARG A 343 14.57 12.32 14.40
N THR A 344 14.10 11.70 13.32
CA THR A 344 14.24 12.28 11.99
C THR A 344 13.35 13.50 11.80
N GLU A 345 12.19 13.55 12.47
CA GLU A 345 11.37 14.77 12.53
C GLU A 345 12.13 15.92 13.22
N ALA A 346 12.76 15.67 14.36
CA ALA A 346 13.58 16.67 15.05
C ALA A 346 14.74 17.16 14.16
N VAL A 347 15.37 16.27 13.39
CA VAL A 347 16.41 16.61 12.40
C VAL A 347 15.88 17.48 11.27
N ALA A 348 14.72 17.13 10.71
CA ALA A 348 14.11 17.89 9.63
C ALA A 348 13.78 19.32 10.10
N ARG A 349 13.17 19.45 11.29
CA ARG A 349 12.80 20.75 11.87
C ARG A 349 14.00 21.65 12.11
N ARG A 350 15.07 21.14 12.75
CA ARG A 350 16.30 21.94 12.97
C ARG A 350 17.00 22.32 11.67
N SER A 351 16.77 21.55 10.59
CA SER A 351 17.30 21.80 9.25
C SER A 351 16.43 22.75 8.41
N GLY A 352 15.36 23.31 8.99
CA GLY A 352 14.49 24.28 8.31
C GLY A 352 13.35 23.66 7.49
N LEU A 353 13.10 22.36 7.63
CA LEU A 353 11.95 21.70 7.03
C LEU A 353 10.75 21.73 7.99
N ARG A 354 9.56 21.98 7.45
CA ARG A 354 8.30 21.99 8.21
C ARG A 354 7.46 20.78 7.83
N PRO A 355 6.96 19.97 8.78
CA PRO A 355 6.13 18.83 8.45
C PRO A 355 4.77 19.27 7.91
N GLU A 356 4.34 18.58 6.86
CA GLU A 356 2.99 18.68 6.28
C GLU A 356 2.14 17.47 6.66
N ALA A 357 2.75 16.28 6.73
CA ALA A 357 2.05 15.05 7.07
C ALA A 357 2.98 14.05 7.78
N LEU A 358 2.48 13.37 8.80
CA LEU A 358 3.20 12.36 9.58
C LEU A 358 2.28 11.14 9.79
N LEU A 359 2.42 10.11 8.97
CA LEU A 359 1.52 8.95 8.94
C LEU A 359 2.27 7.69 9.40
N ARG A 360 1.83 7.09 10.51
CA ARG A 360 2.33 5.76 10.89
C ARG A 360 1.85 4.72 9.90
N VAL A 361 2.72 3.81 9.47
CA VAL A 361 2.40 2.78 8.48
C VAL A 361 3.01 1.44 8.87
N ASP A 362 2.26 0.34 8.65
CA ASP A 362 2.78 -1.01 8.81
C ASP A 362 3.65 -1.43 7.61
N MET A 363 4.92 -1.71 7.90
CA MET A 363 5.93 -2.15 6.93
C MET A 363 6.07 -3.68 6.88
N GLY A 364 5.02 -4.42 7.25
CA GLY A 364 5.01 -5.89 7.27
C GLY A 364 5.55 -6.42 8.60
N GLY A 365 4.91 -6.06 9.71
CA GLY A 365 5.23 -6.54 11.05
C GLY A 365 6.12 -5.61 11.88
N PHE A 366 6.39 -4.39 11.42
CA PHE A 366 6.86 -3.29 12.27
C PHE A 366 6.26 -1.97 11.77
N ASP A 367 6.16 -0.98 12.66
CA ASP A 367 5.67 0.36 12.31
C ASP A 367 6.80 1.31 11.88
N ALA A 368 6.65 1.94 10.72
CA ALA A 368 7.43 3.10 10.30
C ALA A 368 6.55 4.36 10.28
N GLN A 369 7.10 5.49 9.88
CA GLN A 369 6.33 6.69 9.58
C GLN A 369 6.65 7.21 8.18
N ILE A 370 5.62 7.43 7.35
CA ILE A 370 5.73 8.28 6.18
C ILE A 370 5.73 9.73 6.67
N GLN A 371 6.78 10.47 6.34
CA GLN A 371 6.91 11.88 6.68
C GLN A 371 6.91 12.70 5.39
N SER A 372 6.04 13.70 5.32
CA SER A 372 6.07 14.75 4.30
C SER A 372 6.53 16.05 4.94
N PHE A 373 7.53 16.69 4.36
CA PHE A 373 8.03 17.99 4.77
C PHE A 373 8.06 18.96 3.59
N HIS A 374 7.88 20.24 3.88
CA HIS A 374 8.15 21.32 2.94
C HIS A 374 9.30 22.22 3.40
N LYS A 375 10.03 22.77 2.44
CA LYS A 375 11.02 23.83 2.64
C LYS A 375 10.39 25.17 2.30
N GLU A 376 10.36 26.10 3.25
CA GLU A 376 9.72 27.40 3.05
C GLU A 376 10.33 28.15 1.86
N ALA A 377 9.48 28.75 1.02
CA ALA A 377 9.94 29.58 -0.07
C ALA A 377 10.62 30.85 0.49
N LEU A 378 11.75 31.24 -0.09
CA LEU A 378 12.32 32.55 0.22
C LEU A 378 11.33 33.61 -0.23
N ARG A 379 10.74 34.35 0.72
CA ARG A 379 9.93 35.53 0.37
C ARG A 379 10.83 36.48 -0.44
N PRO A 380 10.36 37.01 -1.59
CA PRO A 380 11.10 38.06 -2.27
C PRO A 380 11.35 39.17 -1.25
N ARG A 381 12.62 39.50 -1.00
CA ARG A 381 12.94 40.72 -0.25
C ARG A 381 12.29 41.85 -1.02
N ALA A 382 11.29 42.52 -0.45
CA ALA A 382 10.76 43.75 -1.00
C ALA A 382 11.96 44.63 -1.34
N SER A 383 12.14 44.91 -2.63
CA SER A 383 13.14 45.83 -3.11
C SER A 383 12.99 47.11 -2.29
N HIS A 384 14.02 47.45 -1.52
CA HIS A 384 14.17 48.80 -0.96
C HIS A 384 14.38 49.73 -2.15
N ASP A 385 13.26 50.12 -2.74
CA ASP A 385 13.17 51.21 -3.69
C ASP A 385 13.38 52.48 -2.86
N ARG A 386 14.65 52.88 -2.73
CA ARG A 386 15.03 54.18 -2.21
C ARG A 386 14.48 55.22 -3.18
N ARG A 387 13.28 55.73 -2.90
CA ARG A 387 12.77 56.92 -3.55
C ARG A 387 13.44 58.15 -2.94
N ASP A 388 14.40 58.67 -3.68
CA ASP A 388 14.79 60.07 -3.62
C ASP A 388 13.60 60.97 -4.04
N GLY A 389 13.41 62.05 -3.28
CA GLY A 389 12.81 63.31 -3.73
C GLY A 389 11.30 63.35 -3.96
N GLN A 390 10.56 64.05 -3.09
CA GLN A 390 10.29 65.48 -3.26
C GLN A 390 9.29 65.99 -2.22
N ARG A 391 9.63 67.16 -1.67
CA ARG A 391 8.82 67.98 -0.77
C ARG A 391 7.55 68.45 -1.50
N GLY A 392 6.42 68.36 -0.81
CA GLY A 392 5.16 68.99 -1.21
C GLY A 392 4.37 69.35 0.03
N ASP A 393 4.55 70.60 0.45
CA ASP A 393 3.84 71.29 1.52
C ASP A 393 2.33 71.33 1.25
N ARG A 394 1.49 71.08 2.27
CA ARG A 394 0.18 71.74 2.43
C ARG A 394 -0.43 71.54 3.82
N LEU A 395 -0.86 72.68 4.34
CA LEU A 395 -1.33 73.05 5.67
C LEU A 395 -2.76 72.60 6.01
N ASP A 396 -3.03 72.53 7.33
CA ASP A 396 -4.27 72.87 8.08
C ASP A 396 -5.57 72.09 7.72
N ARG A 397 -6.36 71.48 8.63
CA ARG A 397 -6.79 71.81 10.01
C ARG A 397 -7.56 70.60 10.66
N PRO A 398 -7.86 70.58 11.98
CA PRO A 398 -8.42 69.44 12.75
C PRO A 398 -9.95 69.54 12.99
N PRO A 399 -10.64 68.53 13.58
CA PRO A 399 -10.76 68.36 15.04
C PRO A 399 -10.57 66.90 15.52
N ALA A 400 -9.97 66.64 16.68
CA ALA A 400 -10.54 66.63 18.04
C ALA A 400 -11.58 65.52 18.29
N GLY A 401 -11.14 64.51 19.04
CA GLY A 401 -11.96 63.46 19.65
C GLY A 401 -11.14 62.68 20.67
N ARG A 402 -10.94 63.27 21.86
CA ARG A 402 -10.31 62.62 23.03
C ARG A 402 -11.40 62.12 23.98
N GLY A 403 -11.17 60.94 24.54
CA GLY A 403 -11.65 60.52 25.87
C GLY A 403 -12.64 59.35 25.79
N GLY A 404 -12.38 58.18 26.39
CA GLY A 404 -11.29 57.76 27.24
C GLY A 404 -11.37 56.27 27.58
N ARG A 405 -10.19 55.72 27.90
CA ARG A 405 -9.80 54.43 28.50
C ARG A 405 -10.83 53.90 29.52
N GLY A 406 -11.25 52.64 29.52
CA GLY A 406 -10.52 51.38 29.86
C GLY A 406 -11.27 50.67 31.02
N PRO A 407 -10.93 49.45 31.51
CA PRO A 407 -9.73 48.66 31.22
C PRO A 407 -9.92 47.12 31.09
N GLN A 408 -8.81 46.46 30.69
CA GLN A 408 -8.30 45.16 31.16
C GLN A 408 -9.09 43.86 30.88
N GLN A 409 -8.62 43.11 29.87
CA GLN A 409 -8.67 41.64 29.90
C GLN A 409 -7.30 41.11 30.32
N ALA A 410 -7.33 40.31 31.39
CA ALA A 410 -6.19 39.65 31.99
C ALA A 410 -5.77 38.42 31.18
N GLU A 411 -4.45 38.24 31.11
CA GLU A 411 -3.75 37.06 30.65
C GLU A 411 -4.08 35.84 31.53
N LEU A 412 -4.27 34.67 30.91
CA LEU A 412 -4.13 33.40 31.61
C LEU A 412 -3.17 32.50 30.82
N ARG A 413 -1.92 32.48 31.33
CA ARG A 413 -0.99 31.36 31.19
C ARG A 413 -1.58 30.14 31.89
N GLY A 414 -1.58 28.99 31.24
CA GLY A 414 -1.90 27.69 31.83
C GLY A 414 -0.75 26.72 31.59
N GLU A 415 -0.02 26.44 32.64
CA GLU A 415 1.16 25.59 32.69
C GLU A 415 0.85 24.09 32.59
N GLN A 416 1.92 23.38 32.26
CA GLN A 416 2.09 21.95 32.12
C GLN A 416 1.76 21.19 33.42
N HIS A 417 1.08 20.04 33.33
CA HIS A 417 1.20 18.98 34.34
C HIS A 417 1.16 17.59 33.68
N ARG A 418 2.18 16.80 34.02
CA ARG A 418 2.51 15.46 33.53
C ARG A 418 2.16 14.47 34.66
N PRO A 419 1.41 13.37 34.43
CA PRO A 419 1.24 12.35 35.45
C PRO A 419 2.34 11.27 35.39
N PRO A 420 2.62 10.59 36.52
CA PRO A 420 3.82 9.78 36.70
C PRO A 420 3.70 8.35 36.13
N ARG A 421 4.86 7.80 35.80
CA ARG A 421 5.07 6.42 35.33
C ARG A 421 4.86 5.43 36.48
N GLN A 422 4.12 4.36 36.21
CA GLN A 422 4.11 3.16 37.05
C GLN A 422 4.72 2.01 36.24
N GLU A 423 5.85 1.51 36.73
CA GLU A 423 6.53 0.32 36.22
C GLU A 423 5.74 -0.93 36.61
N GLN A 424 5.30 -1.72 35.63
CA GLN A 424 4.92 -3.11 35.85
C GLN A 424 5.75 -4.00 34.93
N ARG A 425 6.63 -4.78 35.56
CA ARG A 425 7.44 -5.83 34.93
C ARG A 425 6.52 -7.01 34.63
N HIS A 426 6.32 -7.32 33.36
CA HIS A 426 5.80 -8.61 32.92
C HIS A 426 6.82 -9.31 32.05
N HIS A 427 7.35 -10.42 32.55
CA HIS A 427 8.04 -11.42 31.75
C HIS A 427 7.06 -11.99 30.72
N HIS A 428 7.38 -11.86 29.43
CA HIS A 428 6.76 -12.63 28.37
C HIS A 428 7.85 -13.40 27.62
N ARG A 429 7.62 -14.71 27.51
CA ARG A 429 8.39 -15.62 26.66
C ARG A 429 7.90 -15.41 25.23
N ASP A 430 8.86 -15.27 24.32
CA ASP A 430 8.64 -15.16 22.89
C ASP A 430 8.16 -16.51 22.32
N ASP A 431 6.96 -16.51 21.73
CA ASP A 431 6.53 -17.52 20.76
C ASP A 431 6.03 -16.75 19.53
N ASP A 432 6.91 -16.56 18.55
CA ASP A 432 6.66 -15.91 17.27
C ASP A 432 5.79 -16.79 16.34
N PRO A 433 4.69 -16.28 15.77
CA PRO A 433 4.09 -16.86 14.57
C PRO A 433 4.70 -16.25 13.30
N GLU A 434 5.38 -17.08 12.50
CA GLU A 434 5.88 -16.72 11.16
C GLU A 434 4.78 -16.10 10.27
N PRO A 435 5.08 -15.03 9.51
CA PRO A 435 4.14 -14.46 8.55
C PRO A 435 3.94 -15.37 7.33
N PRO A 436 2.72 -15.41 6.74
CA PRO A 436 2.41 -16.31 5.64
C PRO A 436 3.20 -15.95 4.36
N ARG A 437 3.88 -16.96 3.81
CA ARG A 437 4.69 -16.87 2.58
C ARG A 437 3.80 -16.60 1.37
N ALA A 438 4.08 -15.51 0.66
CA ALA A 438 3.55 -15.23 -0.67
C ALA A 438 4.10 -16.29 -1.66
N VAL A 439 3.22 -17.12 -2.22
CA VAL A 439 3.60 -18.15 -3.21
C VAL A 439 3.54 -17.54 -4.60
N GLY A 440 4.64 -16.93 -5.05
CA GLY A 440 4.93 -16.73 -6.46
C GLY A 440 5.74 -17.92 -6.98
N ARG A 441 5.16 -18.76 -7.84
CA ARG A 441 5.89 -19.88 -8.46
C ARG A 441 6.75 -19.35 -9.60
N ARG A 442 8.05 -19.63 -9.54
CA ARG A 442 9.00 -19.54 -10.67
C ARG A 442 8.58 -20.54 -11.74
N VAL A 443 8.38 -20.06 -12.97
CA VAL A 443 8.36 -20.90 -14.18
C VAL A 443 9.82 -21.17 -14.52
N GLY A 444 10.23 -22.43 -14.45
CA GLY A 444 11.55 -22.89 -14.89
C GLY A 444 11.42 -23.53 -16.27
N ASP A 445 12.16 -23.00 -17.22
CA ASP A 445 12.35 -23.54 -18.57
C ASP A 445 12.83 -25.00 -18.51
N GLN A 446 12.12 -25.88 -19.21
CA GLN A 446 12.68 -27.16 -19.66
C GLN A 446 12.81 -27.08 -21.17
N ALA A 447 14.03 -26.79 -21.63
CA ALA A 447 14.44 -27.02 -23.00
C ALA A 447 14.73 -28.52 -23.20
N GLU A 448 14.16 -29.04 -24.28
CA GLU A 448 14.34 -30.38 -24.81
C GLU A 448 15.81 -30.67 -25.14
N ALA A 449 16.31 -31.85 -24.75
CA ALA A 449 17.54 -32.40 -25.30
C ALA A 449 17.28 -33.85 -25.72
N VAL A 450 17.12 -34.00 -27.03
CA VAL A 450 17.01 -35.24 -27.79
C VAL A 450 18.29 -36.08 -27.63
N GLY A 451 18.11 -37.38 -27.42
CA GLY A 451 19.20 -38.31 -27.19
C GLY A 451 20.10 -38.59 -28.39
N ARG A 452 21.33 -39.02 -28.10
CA ARG A 452 22.11 -39.90 -28.97
C ARG A 452 22.86 -40.94 -28.13
N ALA A 453 22.85 -42.15 -28.68
CA ALA A 453 23.46 -43.37 -28.17
C ALA A 453 24.97 -43.42 -28.46
N GLU A 454 25.57 -44.56 -28.09
CA GLU A 454 26.98 -44.97 -28.17
C GLU A 454 27.83 -44.48 -26.98
N GLY A 455 28.63 -45.27 -26.28
CA GLY A 455 29.06 -46.65 -26.42
C GLY A 455 30.34 -46.83 -25.61
N ARG A 456 30.60 -48.08 -25.18
CA ARG A 456 31.90 -48.62 -24.72
C ARG A 456 32.41 -48.32 -23.29
N ARG A 457 32.39 -49.43 -22.53
CA ARG A 457 33.55 -50.13 -21.93
C ARG A 457 34.34 -49.47 -20.78
N ARG A 458 34.34 -50.26 -19.69
CA ARG A 458 35.48 -50.79 -18.90
C ARG A 458 35.96 -50.02 -17.65
N ARG A 459 35.83 -50.77 -16.55
CA ARG A 459 36.81 -51.12 -15.50
C ARG A 459 37.35 -50.02 -14.57
N ARG A 460 37.09 -50.30 -13.27
CA ARG A 460 37.99 -50.31 -12.11
C ARG A 460 39.01 -49.17 -11.97
N GLY A 461 38.87 -48.46 -10.86
CA GLY A 461 39.86 -47.62 -10.21
C GLY A 461 39.19 -47.01 -9.00
#